data_AF-A0A2D9PHC4-F1
#
_entry.id   AF-A0A2D9PHC4-F1
#
_cell.length_a   1.000
_cell.length_b   1.000
_cell.length_c   1.000
_cell.angle_alpha   90.00
_cell.angle_beta   90.00
_cell.angle_gamma   90.00
#
_symmetry.space_group_name_H-M   'P 1'
#
loop_
_entity.id
_entity.type
_entity.pdbx_description
1 polymer ?
#
loop_
_entity_poly.entity_id
_entity_poly.type
_entity_poly.pdbx_seq_one_letter_code
_entity_poly.pdbx_strand_id
1 'polypeptide(L)'
;MDNITYYSTVKLLHIIGMSAWFGTAIVVSVIWSKKDGIDLNLILDLITKVEMPASFFIPLTGVLMMIDQTYWLNIGWIQLKIVIGLLAVVFSHSSRAMLIHKDMKQDKNKQKFSFYRNICLLMLFIIIIIVGYK
;
A
#
# COMPACT_ATOMS: atom_id res chain seq x y z
N MET A 1 -11.32 17.91 -25.29
CA MET A 1 -10.76 16.56 -25.51
C MET A 1 -9.67 16.20 -24.50
N ASP A 2 -9.14 17.16 -23.73
CA ASP A 2 -8.02 16.92 -22.79
C ASP A 2 -8.40 16.24 -21.46
N ASN A 3 -9.62 16.48 -20.94
CA ASN A 3 -10.06 15.87 -19.67
C ASN A 3 -10.21 14.34 -19.72
N ILE A 4 -10.61 13.78 -20.87
CA ILE A 4 -10.79 12.32 -21.02
C ILE A 4 -9.42 11.64 -21.01
N THR A 5 -8.44 12.23 -21.68
CA THR A 5 -7.05 11.73 -21.72
C THR A 5 -6.39 11.86 -20.35
N TYR A 6 -6.58 12.99 -19.65
CA TYR A 6 -6.09 13.19 -18.29
C TYR A 6 -6.65 12.13 -17.32
N TYR A 7 -7.98 12.00 -17.25
CA TYR A 7 -8.63 11.06 -16.34
C TYR A 7 -8.23 9.60 -16.61
N SER A 8 -8.18 9.20 -17.89
CA SER A 8 -7.73 7.87 -18.29
C SER A 8 -6.26 7.60 -17.88
N THR A 9 -5.39 8.59 -18.04
CA THR A 9 -3.98 8.49 -17.67
C THR A 9 -3.81 8.35 -16.15
N VAL A 10 -4.47 9.19 -15.35
CA VAL A 10 -4.41 9.10 -13.89
C VAL A 10 -5.00 7.77 -13.40
N LYS A 11 -6.05 7.26 -14.06
CA LYS A 11 -6.65 5.95 -13.74
C LYS A 11 -5.72 4.80 -14.03
N LEU A 12 -5.05 4.82 -15.16
CA LEU A 12 -4.06 3.80 -15.51
C LEU A 12 -2.89 3.81 -14.51
N LEU A 13 -2.38 5.01 -14.18
CA LEU A 13 -1.33 5.18 -13.18
C LEU A 13 -1.75 4.67 -11.79
N HIS A 14 -2.99 4.95 -11.37
CA HIS A 14 -3.54 4.47 -10.11
C HIS A 14 -3.65 2.93 -10.07
N ILE A 15 -4.07 2.30 -11.16
CA ILE A 15 -4.16 0.83 -11.26
C ILE A 15 -2.76 0.19 -11.19
N ILE A 16 -1.79 0.74 -11.93
CA ILE A 16 -0.41 0.25 -11.93
C ILE A 16 0.19 0.40 -10.54
N GLY A 17 0.05 1.56 -9.90
CA GLY A 17 0.58 1.78 -8.56
C GLY A 17 -0.07 0.88 -7.51
N MET A 18 -1.38 0.62 -7.59
CA MET A 18 -2.09 -0.28 -6.67
C MET A 18 -1.61 -1.71 -6.84
N SER A 19 -1.43 -2.15 -8.08
CA SER A 19 -0.90 -3.48 -8.40
C SER A 19 0.54 -3.64 -7.90
N ALA A 20 1.38 -2.62 -8.10
CA ALA A 20 2.76 -2.62 -7.63
C ALA A 20 2.83 -2.64 -6.09
N TRP A 21 2.00 -1.85 -5.41
CA TRP A 21 1.93 -1.81 -3.96
C TRP A 21 1.47 -3.16 -3.39
N PHE A 22 0.35 -3.68 -3.88
CA PHE A 22 -0.19 -4.96 -3.42
C PHE A 22 0.74 -6.13 -3.73
N GLY A 23 1.31 -6.18 -4.94
CA GLY A 23 2.25 -7.21 -5.35
C GLY A 23 3.50 -7.23 -4.49
N THR A 24 4.10 -6.08 -4.21
CA THR A 24 5.27 -6.01 -3.31
C THR A 24 4.94 -6.32 -1.86
N ALA A 25 3.74 -5.95 -1.40
CA ALA A 25 3.24 -6.34 -0.09
C ALA A 25 3.19 -7.87 0.07
N ILE A 26 2.69 -8.58 -0.96
CA ILE A 26 2.65 -10.05 -1.00
C ILE A 26 4.06 -10.63 -1.08
N VAL A 27 4.90 -10.19 -2.02
CA VAL A 27 6.24 -10.75 -2.25
C VAL A 27 7.08 -10.70 -0.98
N VAL A 28 7.09 -9.56 -0.29
CA VAL A 28 7.80 -9.44 1.00
C VAL A 28 7.24 -10.39 2.04
N SER A 29 5.92 -10.56 2.10
CA SER A 29 5.30 -11.47 3.08
C SER A 29 5.62 -12.93 2.79
N VAL A 30 5.71 -13.30 1.51
CA VAL A 30 6.14 -14.63 1.06
C VAL A 30 7.62 -14.86 1.41
N ILE A 31 8.50 -13.90 1.12
CA ILE A 31 9.92 -13.98 1.47
C ILE A 31 10.08 -14.11 2.99
N TRP A 32 9.35 -13.28 3.76
CA TRP A 32 9.37 -13.31 5.22
C TRP A 32 8.86 -14.63 5.82
N SER A 33 7.94 -15.32 5.12
CA SER A 33 7.42 -16.62 5.54
C SER A 33 8.40 -17.77 5.32
N LYS A 34 9.47 -17.59 4.53
CA LYS A 34 10.48 -18.64 4.31
C LYS A 34 11.38 -18.76 5.55
N LYS A 35 11.52 -19.99 6.07
CA LYS A 35 12.31 -20.30 7.27
C LYS A 35 13.83 -20.18 7.06
N ASP A 36 14.29 -20.39 5.83
CA ASP A 36 15.72 -20.44 5.51
C ASP A 36 16.14 -19.18 4.74
N GLY A 37 16.96 -18.33 5.37
CA GLY A 37 17.60 -17.20 4.70
C GLY A 37 16.70 -15.98 4.44
N ILE A 38 16.15 -15.38 5.52
CA ILE A 38 15.50 -14.07 5.41
C ILE A 38 16.54 -13.04 4.96
N ASP A 39 16.49 -12.67 3.68
CA ASP A 39 17.30 -11.58 3.14
C ASP A 39 16.65 -10.24 3.50
N LEU A 40 17.05 -9.71 4.66
CA LEU A 40 16.58 -8.43 5.18
C LEU A 40 16.89 -7.27 4.22
N ASN A 41 18.01 -7.36 3.49
CA ASN A 41 18.39 -6.32 2.53
C ASN A 41 17.45 -6.33 1.33
N LEU A 42 17.13 -7.51 0.79
CA LEU A 42 16.15 -7.65 -0.28
C LEU A 42 14.76 -7.13 0.13
N ILE A 43 14.31 -7.46 1.34
CA ILE A 43 13.03 -6.98 1.88
C ILE A 43 13.05 -5.45 2.02
N LEU A 44 14.10 -4.89 2.60
CA LEU A 44 14.24 -3.45 2.78
C LEU A 44 14.28 -2.72 1.44
N ASP A 45 14.95 -3.29 0.44
CA ASP A 45 15.02 -2.76 -0.92
C ASP A 45 13.65 -2.77 -1.60
N LEU A 46 12.91 -3.87 -1.53
CA LEU A 46 11.55 -3.96 -2.09
C LEU A 46 10.62 -2.93 -1.46
N ILE A 47 10.66 -2.79 -0.13
CA ILE A 47 9.83 -1.83 0.59
C ILE A 47 10.23 -0.39 0.24
N THR A 48 11.53 -0.09 0.19
CA THR A 48 12.00 1.29 0.02
C THR A 48 11.90 1.76 -1.43
N LYS A 49 12.21 0.90 -2.41
CA LYS A 49 12.27 1.27 -3.83
C LYS A 49 10.94 1.15 -4.55
N VAL A 50 10.03 0.31 -4.07
CA VAL A 50 8.76 0.04 -4.79
C VAL A 50 7.55 0.33 -3.92
N GLU A 51 7.48 -0.27 -2.73
CA GLU A 51 6.30 -0.14 -1.88
C GLU A 51 6.08 1.29 -1.38
N MET A 52 7.15 1.96 -0.92
CA MET A 52 7.03 3.30 -0.37
C MET A 52 6.58 4.32 -1.43
N PRO A 53 7.21 4.41 -2.63
CA PRO A 53 6.71 5.28 -3.70
C PRO A 53 5.27 4.96 -4.08
N ALA A 54 4.91 3.68 -4.22
CA ALA A 54 3.55 3.28 -4.58
C ALA A 54 2.53 3.66 -3.49
N SER A 55 2.86 3.42 -2.22
CA SER A 55 2.00 3.74 -1.07
C SER A 55 1.68 5.23 -0.94
N PHE A 56 2.60 6.11 -1.36
CA PHE A 56 2.37 7.55 -1.34
C PHE A 56 1.62 8.04 -2.60
N PHE A 57 1.98 7.48 -3.75
CA PHE A 57 1.45 7.88 -5.05
C PHE A 57 -0.03 7.50 -5.22
N ILE A 58 -0.49 6.43 -4.59
CA ILE A 58 -1.87 5.96 -4.69
C ILE A 58 -2.89 6.87 -4.00
N PRO A 59 -2.73 7.22 -2.71
CA PRO A 59 -3.59 8.22 -2.09
C PRO A 59 -3.57 9.55 -2.84
N LEU A 60 -2.39 9.97 -3.32
CA LEU A 60 -2.25 11.22 -4.08
C LEU A 60 -3.05 11.20 -5.38
N THR A 61 -2.89 10.18 -6.21
CA THR A 61 -3.66 10.03 -7.47
C THR A 61 -5.16 9.89 -7.22
N GLY A 62 -5.56 9.20 -6.14
CA GLY A 62 -6.96 9.12 -5.74
C GLY A 62 -7.55 10.47 -5.32
N VAL A 63 -6.79 11.28 -4.58
CA VAL A 63 -7.19 12.65 -4.22
C VAL A 63 -7.28 13.54 -5.45
N LEU A 64 -6.32 13.46 -6.38
CA LEU A 64 -6.33 14.25 -7.62
C LEU A 64 -7.59 14.00 -8.46
N MET A 65 -7.96 12.73 -8.65
CA MET A 65 -9.22 12.37 -9.33
C MET A 65 -10.46 12.95 -8.64
N MET A 66 -10.41 13.02 -7.31
CA MET A 66 -11.52 13.50 -6.50
C MET A 66 -11.59 15.03 -6.46
N ILE A 67 -10.47 15.74 -6.62
CA ILE A 67 -10.45 17.20 -6.83
C ILE A 67 -11.05 17.54 -8.19
N ASP A 68 -10.74 16.77 -9.24
CA ASP A 68 -11.31 16.96 -10.58
C ASP A 68 -12.83 16.73 -10.58
N GLN A 69 -13.31 15.74 -9.80
CA GLN A 69 -14.74 15.54 -9.57
C GLN A 69 -15.10 15.65 -8.08
N THR A 70 -15.24 16.88 -7.60
CA THR A 70 -15.51 17.18 -6.18
C THR A 70 -16.79 16.55 -5.63
N TYR A 71 -17.77 16.20 -6.46
CA TYR A 71 -18.96 15.44 -6.03
C TYR A 71 -18.61 14.12 -5.32
N TRP A 72 -17.49 13.48 -5.70
CA TRP A 72 -17.04 12.21 -5.13
C TRP A 72 -16.58 12.36 -3.67
N LEU A 73 -16.20 13.57 -3.22
CA LEU A 73 -15.89 13.85 -1.80
C LEU A 73 -17.11 13.71 -0.89
N ASN A 74 -18.31 13.98 -1.40
CA ASN A 74 -19.55 13.93 -0.61
C ASN A 74 -20.11 12.51 -0.48
N ILE A 75 -19.56 11.54 -1.21
CA ILE A 75 -19.97 10.15 -1.13
C ILE A 75 -19.20 9.48 0.01
N GLY A 76 -19.89 9.14 1.11
CA GLY A 76 -19.28 8.52 2.29
C GLY A 76 -18.48 7.24 2.00
N TRP A 77 -18.87 6.49 0.96
CA TRP A 77 -18.12 5.30 0.49
C TRP A 77 -16.68 5.62 0.06
N ILE A 78 -16.43 6.80 -0.49
CA ILE A 78 -15.11 7.20 -1.00
C ILE A 78 -14.23 7.69 0.15
N GLN A 79 -14.83 8.41 1.11
CA GLN A 79 -14.17 8.79 2.34
C GLN A 79 -13.67 7.55 3.10
N LEU A 80 -14.49 6.49 3.18
CA LEU A 80 -14.08 5.22 3.79
C LEU A 80 -12.88 4.60 3.08
N LYS A 81 -12.87 4.57 1.72
CA LYS A 81 -11.73 4.08 0.94
C LYS A 81 -10.44 4.87 1.25
N ILE A 82 -10.55 6.19 1.35
CA ILE A 82 -9.41 7.07 1.66
C ILE A 82 -8.86 6.77 3.05
N VAL A 83 -9.74 6.65 4.06
CA VAL A 83 -9.32 6.35 5.44
C VAL A 83 -8.61 5.00 5.50
N ILE A 84 -9.16 3.95 4.88
CA ILE A 84 -8.52 2.63 4.84
C ILE A 84 -7.19 2.69 4.08
N GLY A 85 -7.13 3.44 2.97
CA GLY A 85 -5.90 3.67 2.21
C GLY A 85 -4.81 4.33 3.05
N LEU A 86 -5.14 5.40 3.78
CA LEU A 86 -4.20 6.09 4.67
C LEU A 86 -3.72 5.19 5.81
N LEU A 87 -4.62 4.38 6.39
CA LEU A 87 -4.23 3.38 7.39
C LEU A 87 -3.23 2.37 6.82
N ALA A 88 -3.47 1.87 5.60
CA ALA A 88 -2.53 0.98 4.92
C ALA A 88 -1.14 1.61 4.75
N VAL A 89 -1.07 2.91 4.39
CA VAL A 89 0.20 3.66 4.30
C VAL A 89 0.91 3.71 5.66
N VAL A 90 0.20 4.03 6.73
CA VAL A 90 0.77 4.11 8.08
C VAL A 90 1.34 2.76 8.52
N PHE A 91 0.62 1.66 8.27
CA PHE A 91 1.10 0.33 8.60
C PHE A 91 2.29 -0.12 7.74
N SER A 92 2.32 0.23 6.45
CA SER A 92 3.47 0.02 5.56
C SER A 92 4.72 0.78 6.07
N HIS A 93 4.56 2.05 6.46
CA HIS A 93 5.65 2.84 7.04
C HIS A 93 6.11 2.27 8.38
N SER A 94 5.18 1.82 9.21
CA SER A 94 5.48 1.22 10.51
C SER A 94 6.25 -0.10 10.35
N SER A 95 5.89 -0.95 9.37
CA SER A 95 6.65 -2.16 9.08
C SER A 95 8.07 -1.85 8.60
N ARG A 96 8.24 -0.83 7.75
CA ARG A 96 9.57 -0.36 7.32
C ARG A 96 10.39 0.19 8.49
N ALA A 97 9.81 1.06 9.30
CA ALA A 97 10.49 1.66 10.43
C ALA A 97 11.00 0.59 11.40
N MET A 98 10.22 -0.48 11.58
CA MET A 98 10.60 -1.65 12.36
C MET A 98 11.86 -2.34 11.80
N LEU A 99 11.91 -2.59 10.49
CA LEU A 99 13.09 -3.19 9.81
C LEU A 99 14.36 -2.35 9.94
N ILE A 100 14.25 -1.02 9.85
CA ILE A 100 15.40 -0.12 9.86
C ILE A 100 15.94 0.12 11.27
N HIS A 101 15.05 0.31 12.25
CA HIS A 101 15.44 0.82 13.57
C HIS A 101 15.48 -0.24 14.66
N LYS A 102 15.06 -1.48 14.38
CA LYS A 102 15.05 -2.56 15.39
C LYS A 102 15.82 -3.78 14.92
N ASP A 103 16.41 -4.47 15.89
CA ASP A 103 17.09 -5.73 15.62
C ASP A 103 16.07 -6.83 15.32
N MET A 104 16.09 -7.29 14.07
CA MET A 104 15.24 -8.38 13.58
C MET A 104 15.68 -9.76 14.07
N LYS A 105 16.77 -9.87 14.84
CA LYS A 105 17.14 -11.13 15.52
C LYS A 105 16.24 -11.44 16.70
N GLN A 106 15.60 -10.44 17.30
CA GLN A 106 14.66 -10.64 18.41
C GLN A 106 13.28 -11.08 17.92
N ASP A 107 12.78 -12.19 18.44
CA ASP A 107 11.47 -12.76 18.01
C ASP A 107 10.29 -11.80 18.26
N LYS A 108 10.34 -11.02 19.34
CA LYS A 108 9.34 -9.96 19.61
C LYS A 108 9.27 -8.93 18.48
N ASN A 109 10.41 -8.59 17.87
CA ASN A 109 10.47 -7.61 16.79
C ASN A 109 9.99 -8.22 15.47
N LYS A 110 10.36 -9.48 15.21
CA LYS A 110 9.87 -10.24 14.05
C LYS A 110 8.35 -10.35 14.04
N GLN A 111 7.75 -10.68 15.19
CA GLN A 111 6.31 -10.82 15.33
C GLN A 111 5.60 -9.48 15.09
N LYS A 112 6.12 -8.38 15.65
CA LYS A 112 5.57 -7.03 15.43
C LYS A 112 5.70 -6.57 13.97
N PHE A 113 6.81 -6.87 13.31
CA PHE A 113 6.96 -6.61 11.88
C PHE A 113 5.89 -7.35 11.06
N SER A 114 5.73 -8.66 11.32
CA SER A 114 4.72 -9.48 10.65
C SER A 114 3.30 -8.98 10.92
N PHE A 115 3.01 -8.53 12.14
CA PHE A 115 1.71 -7.95 12.50
C PHE A 115 1.38 -6.71 11.66
N TYR A 116 2.28 -5.72 11.60
CA TYR A 116 2.07 -4.53 10.78
C TYR A 116 1.93 -4.87 9.30
N ARG A 117 2.70 -5.85 8.82
CA ARG A 117 2.65 -6.30 7.43
C ARG A 117 1.31 -6.94 7.08
N ASN A 118 0.82 -7.83 7.94
CA ASN A 118 -0.46 -8.51 7.74
C ASN A 118 -1.64 -7.54 7.82
N ILE A 119 -1.59 -6.53 8.70
CA ILE A 119 -2.60 -5.48 8.73
C ILE A 119 -2.55 -4.66 7.44
N CYS A 120 -1.37 -4.25 6.97
CA CYS A 120 -1.24 -3.54 5.70
C CYS A 120 -1.87 -4.34 4.55
N LEU A 121 -1.54 -5.63 4.44
CA LEU A 121 -2.12 -6.53 3.44
C LEU A 121 -3.64 -6.67 3.57
N LEU A 122 -4.16 -6.81 4.79
CA LEU A 122 -5.60 -6.89 5.04
C LEU A 122 -6.31 -5.62 4.61
N MET A 123 -5.75 -4.44 4.91
CA MET A 123 -6.31 -3.16 4.50
C MET A 123 -6.30 -3.01 2.97
N LEU A 124 -5.20 -3.39 2.31
CA LEU A 124 -5.12 -3.39 0.84
C LEU A 124 -6.13 -4.36 0.22
N PHE A 125 -6.30 -5.55 0.80
CA PHE A 125 -7.28 -6.53 0.35
C PHE A 125 -8.71 -6.02 0.48
N ILE A 126 -9.05 -5.37 1.60
CA ILE A 126 -10.34 -4.72 1.80
C ILE A 126 -10.56 -3.64 0.73
N ILE A 127 -9.56 -2.82 0.42
CA ILE A 127 -9.67 -1.81 -0.65
C ILE A 127 -9.96 -2.47 -1.99
N ILE A 128 -9.27 -3.57 -2.32
CA ILE A 128 -9.49 -4.31 -3.57
C ILE A 128 -10.92 -4.86 -3.63
N ILE A 129 -11.42 -5.48 -2.54
CA ILE A 129 -12.82 -5.95 -2.48
C ILE A 129 -13.78 -4.78 -2.69
N ILE A 130 -13.59 -3.67 -1.97
CA ILE A 130 -14.44 -2.49 -2.07
C ILE A 130 -14.39 -1.85 -3.48
N VAL A 131 -13.29 -2.01 -4.21
CA VAL A 131 -13.16 -1.57 -5.60
C VAL A 131 -13.84 -2.56 -6.56
N GLY A 132 -13.72 -3.87 -6.33
CA GLY A 132 -14.33 -4.92 -7.15
C GLY A 132 -15.83 -5.12 -6.92
N TYR A 133 -16.36 -4.70 -5.76
CA TYR A 133 -17.80 -4.63 -5.45
C TYR A 133 -18.44 -3.40 -6.13
N LYS A 134 -18.24 -3.24 -7.45
CA LYS A 134 -19.05 -2.38 -8.32
C LYS A 134 -18.78 -2.63 -9.79
#